data_AF-A0A952BFK8-F1
#
_entry.id   AF-A0A952BFK8-F1
#
_cell.length_a   1.000
_cell.length_b   1.000
_cell.length_c   1.000
_cell.angle_alpha   90.00
_cell.angle_beta   90.00
_cell.angle_gamma   90.00
#
_symmetry.space_group_name_H-M   'P 1'
#
loop_
_entity.id
_entity.type
_entity.pdbx_description
1 polymer ?
#
loop_
_entity_poly.entity_id
_entity_poly.type
_entity_poly.pdbx_seq_one_letter_code
_entity_poly.pdbx_strand_id
1 'polypeptide(L)'
;MRKMCYLPVLSRVRGDALWFAPAAPGTVLVANHFGILEPAVGRRDLVRAQKLDLILLPLVGFDPRGNRLGMGAGFYDRTLAILRHRKHWRKPHLIGLAHELQRVDQLASDLWDIPLQAIVTYEQVYAMPKETNA
;
A
#
# COMPACT_ATOMS: atom_id res chain seq x y z
N MET A 1 3.01 -23.24 1.80
CA MET A 1 3.68 -22.19 2.61
C MET A 1 2.62 -21.35 3.31
N ARG A 2 2.76 -21.07 4.61
CA ARG A 2 1.79 -20.30 5.40
C ARG A 2 2.18 -18.82 5.37
N LYS A 3 1.38 -17.96 4.74
CA LYS A 3 1.55 -16.50 4.77
C LYS A 3 0.71 -15.91 5.91
N MET A 4 1.17 -14.81 6.50
CA MET A 4 0.38 -14.01 7.44
C MET A 4 -0.21 -12.82 6.70
N CYS A 5 -1.53 -12.67 6.74
CA CYS A 5 -2.23 -11.57 6.10
C CYS A 5 -2.49 -10.46 7.09
N TYR A 6 -2.39 -9.22 6.60
CA TYR A 6 -2.69 -8.04 7.38
C TYR A 6 -3.62 -7.12 6.59
N LEU A 7 -4.52 -6.44 7.28
CA LEU A 7 -5.40 -5.42 6.72
C LEU A 7 -5.02 -4.03 7.24
N PRO A 8 -5.15 -2.97 6.42
CA PRO A 8 -4.91 -1.61 6.88
C PRO A 8 -5.96 -1.19 7.91
N VAL A 9 -5.50 -0.43 8.91
CA VAL A 9 -6.31 0.15 9.99
C VAL A 9 -5.93 1.60 10.14
N LEU A 10 -6.92 2.49 10.24
CA LEU A 10 -6.67 3.91 10.47
C LEU A 10 -5.96 4.15 11.81
N SER A 11 -4.89 4.94 11.76
CA SER A 11 -4.19 5.39 12.94
C SER A 11 -5.11 6.25 13.81
N ARG A 12 -5.29 5.83 15.08
CA ARG A 12 -6.05 6.58 16.08
C ARG A 12 -5.32 7.81 16.65
N VAL A 13 -4.03 7.99 16.32
CA VAL A 13 -3.15 9.02 16.90
C VAL A 13 -2.84 10.13 15.89
N ARG A 14 -2.56 9.75 14.65
CA ARG A 14 -2.44 10.66 13.50
C ARG A 14 -3.46 10.18 12.48
N GLY A 15 -4.58 10.89 12.35
CA GLY A 15 -5.77 10.44 11.60
C GLY A 15 -5.57 10.28 10.09
N ASP A 16 -4.32 10.31 9.63
CA ASP A 16 -3.94 10.42 8.23
C ASP A 16 -2.91 9.34 7.82
N ALA A 17 -2.52 8.43 8.72
CA ALA A 17 -1.61 7.32 8.44
C ALA A 17 -2.24 5.94 8.76
N LEU A 18 -1.67 4.87 8.21
CA LEU A 18 -2.16 3.49 8.37
C LEU A 18 -1.25 2.68 9.29
N TRP A 19 -1.90 1.82 10.07
CA TRP A 19 -1.32 0.65 10.73
C TRP A 19 -1.85 -0.61 10.06
N PHE A 20 -1.29 -1.76 10.41
CA PHE A 20 -1.67 -3.03 9.83
C PHE A 20 -1.99 -4.03 10.94
N ALA A 21 -3.17 -4.62 10.88
CA ALA A 21 -3.64 -5.60 11.85
C ALA A 21 -3.66 -7.00 11.21
N PRO A 22 -3.28 -8.07 11.95
CA PRO A 22 -3.37 -9.42 11.43
C PRO A 22 -4.82 -9.78 11.12
N ALA A 23 -5.02 -10.49 10.00
CA ALA A 23 -6.31 -10.96 9.56
C ALA A 23 -6.24 -12.44 9.17
N ALA A 24 -7.24 -13.19 9.62
CA ALA A 24 -7.44 -14.60 9.34
C ALA A 24 -8.92 -14.87 9.07
N PRO A 25 -9.28 -16.03 8.49
CA PRO A 25 -10.68 -16.45 8.45
C PRO A 25 -11.32 -16.37 9.84
N GLY A 26 -12.47 -15.71 9.94
CA GLY A 26 -13.18 -15.49 11.22
C GLY A 26 -12.71 -14.28 12.03
N THR A 27 -11.75 -13.48 11.56
CA THR A 27 -11.43 -12.18 12.19
C THR A 27 -12.66 -11.28 12.21
N VAL A 28 -13.03 -10.80 13.40
CA VAL A 28 -14.12 -9.84 13.58
C VAL A 28 -13.72 -8.49 12.98
N LEU A 29 -14.59 -7.94 12.14
CA LEU A 29 -14.40 -6.65 11.49
C LEU A 29 -15.44 -5.65 12.01
N VAL A 30 -15.01 -4.40 12.19
CA VAL A 30 -15.87 -3.28 12.61
C VAL A 30 -15.65 -2.12 11.67
N ALA A 31 -16.74 -1.42 11.31
CA ALA A 31 -16.66 -0.26 10.44
C ALA A 31 -15.94 0.91 11.15
N ASN A 32 -14.99 1.54 10.46
CA ASN A 32 -14.39 2.80 10.87
C ASN A 32 -15.30 4.00 10.50
N HIS A 33 -14.84 5.23 10.74
CA HIS A 33 -15.62 6.44 10.48
C HIS A 33 -15.89 6.73 8.98
N PHE A 34 -15.21 6.04 8.06
CA PHE A 34 -15.52 6.05 6.62
C PHE A 34 -16.41 4.86 6.20
N GLY A 35 -16.88 4.05 7.14
CA GLY A 35 -17.66 2.84 6.85
C GLY A 35 -16.83 1.66 6.35
N ILE A 36 -15.50 1.74 6.37
CA ILE A 36 -14.61 0.66 5.92
C ILE A 36 -14.41 -0.34 7.06
N LEU A 37 -14.54 -1.63 6.75
CA LEU A 37 -14.37 -2.71 7.70
C LEU A 37 -12.88 -2.90 8.07
N GLU A 38 -12.57 -2.81 9.36
CA GLU A 38 -11.23 -2.99 9.92
C GLU A 38 -11.20 -4.10 10.99
N PRO A 39 -10.10 -4.86 11.15
CA PRO A 39 -9.96 -5.81 12.24
C PRO A 39 -10.15 -5.19 13.62
N ALA A 40 -11.05 -5.79 14.42
CA ALA A 40 -11.31 -5.39 15.79
C ALA A 40 -10.22 -5.92 16.76
N VAL A 41 -8.99 -5.44 16.59
CA VAL A 41 -7.83 -5.86 17.39
C VAL A 41 -7.31 -4.75 18.31
N GLY A 42 -6.54 -5.15 19.34
CA GLY A 42 -5.90 -4.22 20.26
C GLY A 42 -4.68 -3.52 19.65
N ARG A 43 -4.25 -2.41 20.24
CA ARG A 43 -3.07 -1.65 19.79
C ARG A 43 -1.78 -2.48 19.73
N ARG A 44 -1.66 -3.51 20.59
CA ARG A 44 -0.48 -4.40 20.66
C ARG A 44 -0.31 -5.28 19.42
N ASP A 45 -1.39 -5.52 18.68
CA ASP A 45 -1.42 -6.40 17.52
C ASP A 45 -1.17 -5.60 16.22
N LEU A 46 -1.13 -4.27 16.30
CA LEU A 46 -0.88 -3.38 15.18
C LEU A 46 0.62 -3.31 14.86
N VAL A 47 0.96 -3.51 13.59
CA VAL A 47 2.32 -3.34 13.07
C VAL A 47 2.38 -2.16 12.10
N ARG A 48 3.57 -1.58 11.96
CA ARG A 48 3.82 -0.55 10.94
C ARG A 48 4.16 -1.20 9.59
N ALA A 49 3.97 -0.48 8.49
CA ALA A 49 4.26 -0.95 7.13
C ALA A 49 5.64 -1.60 6.97
N GLN A 50 6.67 -1.09 7.67
CA GLN A 50 8.05 -1.60 7.58
C GLN A 50 8.24 -3.02 8.13
N LYS A 51 7.26 -3.55 8.87
CA LYS A 51 7.27 -4.92 9.39
C LYS A 51 6.70 -5.92 8.38
N LEU A 52 6.12 -5.44 7.27
CA LEU A 52 5.57 -6.29 6.22
C LEU A 52 6.63 -6.57 5.15
N ASP A 53 6.52 -7.73 4.50
CA ASP A 53 7.37 -8.11 3.37
C ASP A 53 6.86 -7.54 2.03
N LEU A 54 5.54 -7.43 1.92
CA LEU A 54 4.78 -7.05 0.74
C LEU A 54 3.51 -6.30 1.16
N ILE A 55 3.17 -5.25 0.43
CA ILE A 55 1.88 -4.57 0.50
C ILE A 55 1.27 -4.61 -0.89
N LEU A 56 0.01 -5.04 -0.95
CA LEU A 56 -0.84 -4.92 -2.13
C LEU A 56 -1.67 -3.64 -1.98
N LEU A 57 -1.49 -2.70 -2.91
CA LEU A 57 -2.10 -1.38 -2.85
C LEU A 57 -3.31 -1.31 -3.80
N PRO A 58 -4.50 -0.94 -3.31
CA PRO A 58 -5.57 -0.50 -4.17
C PRO A 58 -5.24 0.88 -4.76
N LEU A 59 -5.75 1.14 -5.96
CA LEU A 59 -5.55 2.40 -6.67
C LEU A 59 -6.77 2.72 -7.54
N VAL A 60 -6.91 3.98 -7.95
CA VAL A 60 -7.95 4.48 -8.86
C VAL A 60 -7.43 4.53 -10.29
N GLY A 61 -6.17 4.95 -10.46
CA GLY A 61 -5.50 5.00 -11.76
C GLY A 61 -4.02 4.70 -11.60
N PHE A 62 -3.38 4.25 -12.67
CA PHE A 62 -1.94 4.00 -12.70
C PHE A 62 -1.34 4.28 -14.07
N ASP A 63 -0.03 4.47 -14.12
CA ASP A 63 0.71 4.52 -15.36
C ASP A 63 1.78 3.41 -15.46
N PRO A 64 2.30 3.11 -16.66
CA PRO A 64 3.36 2.12 -16.86
C PRO A 64 4.71 2.47 -16.20
N ARG A 65 4.83 3.61 -15.51
CA ARG A 65 6.04 4.01 -14.76
C ARG A 65 5.92 3.70 -13.27
N GLY A 66 4.79 3.12 -12.84
CA GLY A 66 4.55 2.72 -11.46
C GLY A 66 3.97 3.85 -10.60
N ASN A 67 3.60 4.98 -11.20
CA ASN A 67 2.83 6.00 -10.50
C ASN A 67 1.41 5.50 -10.28
N ARG A 68 0.80 5.97 -9.19
CA ARG A 68 -0.58 5.61 -8.83
C ARG A 68 -1.36 6.84 -8.43
N LEU A 69 -2.64 6.83 -8.73
CA LEU A 69 -3.63 7.75 -8.21
C LEU A 69 -4.46 7.03 -7.15
N GLY A 70 -4.48 7.56 -5.93
CA GLY A 70 -5.35 7.07 -4.86
C GLY A 70 -6.70 7.79 -4.81
N MET A 71 -7.46 7.56 -3.74
CA MET A 71 -8.75 8.25 -3.48
C MET A 71 -8.59 9.70 -3.00
N GLY A 72 -7.38 10.28 -3.05
CA GLY A 72 -7.12 11.69 -2.70
C GLY A 72 -6.77 11.99 -1.24
N ALA A 73 -7.06 11.08 -0.30
CA ALA A 73 -6.79 11.35 1.12
C ALA A 73 -5.31 11.23 1.52
N GLY A 74 -4.45 10.58 0.72
CA GLY A 74 -2.99 10.50 0.96
C GLY A 74 -2.52 9.53 2.07
N PHE A 75 -3.37 8.60 2.51
CA PHE A 75 -3.05 7.66 3.60
C PHE A 75 -1.82 6.81 3.33
N TYR A 76 -1.72 6.24 2.13
CA TYR A 76 -0.59 5.40 1.75
C TYR A 76 0.70 6.21 1.61
N ASP A 77 0.66 7.41 1.01
CA ASP A 77 1.86 8.22 0.81
C ASP A 77 2.49 8.61 2.14
N ARG A 78 1.68 9.04 3.12
CA ARG A 78 2.17 9.32 4.48
C ARG A 78 2.64 8.07 5.23
N THR A 79 1.95 6.94 5.06
CA THR A 79 2.35 5.66 5.67
C THR A 79 3.70 5.17 5.14
N LEU A 80 3.93 5.35 3.84
CA LEU A 80 5.07 4.82 3.13
C LEU A 80 6.24 5.81 3.04
N ALA A 81 6.03 7.10 3.33
CA ALA A 81 7.05 8.17 3.27
C ALA A 81 8.41 7.78 3.89
N ILE A 82 8.38 7.01 4.97
CA ILE A 82 9.57 6.46 5.66
C ILE A 82 10.49 5.62 4.76
N LEU A 83 9.96 5.01 3.70
CA LEU A 83 10.72 4.18 2.77
C LEU A 83 11.67 5.02 1.90
N ARG A 84 11.39 6.30 1.70
CA ARG A 84 12.27 7.23 0.96
C ARG A 84 13.65 7.39 1.61
N HIS A 85 13.73 7.23 2.92
CA HIS A 85 14.96 7.45 3.69
C HIS A 85 15.80 6.18 3.88
N ARG A 86 15.37 5.03 3.33
CA ARG A 86 16.02 3.73 3.58
C ARG A 86 16.92 3.31 2.43
N LYS A 87 18.24 3.36 2.66
CA LYS A 87 19.25 2.96 1.67
C LYS A 87 19.51 1.45 1.60
N HIS A 88 19.42 0.73 2.73
CA HIS A 88 19.85 -0.67 2.83
C HIS A 88 18.71 -1.70 2.93
N TRP A 89 17.52 -1.31 3.40
CA TRP A 89 16.40 -2.23 3.60
C TRP A 89 15.16 -1.76 2.84
N ARG A 90 14.86 -2.41 1.71
CA ARG A 90 13.80 -2.05 0.75
C ARG A 90 12.48 -2.83 0.94
N LYS A 91 12.12 -3.19 2.18
CA LYS A 91 10.78 -3.75 2.49
C LYS A 91 9.85 -2.69 3.10
N PRO A 92 8.53 -2.79 2.86
CA PRO A 92 7.85 -3.79 2.03
C PRO A 92 8.01 -3.54 0.52
N HIS A 93 7.87 -4.60 -0.27
CA HIS A 93 7.59 -4.45 -1.72
C HIS A 93 6.18 -3.89 -1.88
N LEU A 94 5.99 -2.98 -2.83
CA LEU A 94 4.74 -2.30 -3.12
C LEU A 94 4.26 -2.76 -4.49
N ILE A 95 3.13 -3.48 -4.50
CA ILE A 95 2.51 -3.95 -5.73
C ILE A 95 1.12 -3.35 -5.83
N GLY A 96 0.83 -2.68 -6.94
CA GLY A 96 -0.51 -2.21 -7.26
C GLY A 96 -1.38 -3.36 -7.77
N LEU A 97 -2.61 -3.46 -7.30
CA LEU A 97 -3.63 -4.31 -7.90
C LEU A 97 -4.61 -3.41 -8.65
N ALA A 98 -4.78 -3.66 -9.94
CA ALA A 98 -5.56 -2.79 -10.81
C ALA A 98 -6.30 -3.56 -11.90
N HIS A 99 -7.37 -2.97 -12.41
CA HIS A 99 -7.94 -3.34 -13.70
C HIS A 99 -7.22 -2.59 -14.83
N GLU A 100 -7.18 -3.17 -16.03
CA GLU A 100 -6.55 -2.53 -17.20
C GLU A 100 -7.19 -1.18 -17.56
N LEU A 101 -8.51 -1.03 -17.33
CA LEU A 101 -9.24 0.23 -17.51
C LEU A 101 -8.74 1.38 -16.62
N GLN A 102 -7.98 1.08 -15.56
CA GLN A 102 -7.40 2.07 -14.67
C GLN A 102 -6.04 2.56 -15.17
N ARG A 103 -5.53 1.99 -16.27
CA ARG A 103 -4.29 2.44 -16.90
C ARG A 103 -4.52 3.74 -17.65
N VAL A 104 -3.63 4.69 -17.42
CA VAL A 104 -3.47 5.90 -18.22
C VAL A 104 -2.05 5.98 -18.75
N ASP A 105 -1.82 6.84 -19.74
CA ASP A 105 -0.50 6.97 -20.35
C ASP A 105 0.53 7.60 -19.39
N GLN A 106 0.09 8.60 -18.63
CA GLN A 106 0.94 9.31 -17.67
C GLN A 106 0.11 9.93 -16.56
N LEU A 107 0.55 9.75 -15.32
CA LEU A 107 0.05 10.50 -14.17
C LEU A 107 0.99 11.65 -13.81
N ALA A 108 0.42 12.73 -13.29
CA ALA A 108 1.21 13.70 -12.54
C ALA A 108 1.71 13.03 -11.26
N SER A 109 2.98 13.21 -10.94
CA SER A 109 3.63 12.65 -9.75
C SER A 109 4.34 13.77 -8.99
N ASP A 110 4.16 13.79 -7.68
CA ASP A 110 4.84 14.71 -6.78
C ASP A 110 6.10 14.08 -6.18
N LEU A 111 7.00 14.91 -5.64
CA LEU A 111 8.27 14.46 -5.06
C LEU A 111 8.12 13.56 -3.82
N TRP A 112 6.94 13.58 -3.19
CA TRP A 112 6.62 12.74 -2.03
C TRP A 112 5.98 11.40 -2.43
N ASP A 113 5.60 11.23 -3.69
CA ASP A 113 5.02 9.98 -4.16
C ASP A 113 6.07 8.89 -4.19
N ILE A 114 5.65 7.69 -3.80
CA ILE A 114 6.50 6.51 -3.80
C ILE A 114 6.03 5.61 -4.94
N PRO A 115 6.84 5.46 -6.02
CA PRO A 115 6.46 4.61 -7.14
C PRO A 115 6.37 3.14 -6.69
N LEU A 116 5.44 2.43 -7.33
CA LEU A 116 5.26 1.00 -7.15
C LEU A 116 6.38 0.23 -7.86
N GLN A 117 6.79 -0.92 -7.31
CA GLN A 117 7.75 -1.79 -8.00
C GLN A 117 7.09 -2.67 -9.05
N ALA A 118 5.79 -2.94 -8.91
CA ALA A 118 5.02 -3.62 -9.93
C ALA A 118 3.55 -3.24 -9.85
N ILE A 119 2.85 -3.41 -10.97
CA ILE A 119 1.39 -3.35 -11.04
C ILE A 119 0.90 -4.61 -11.72
N VAL A 120 -0.07 -5.27 -11.10
CA VAL A 120 -0.66 -6.51 -11.61
C VAL A 120 -2.09 -6.21 -12.04
N THR A 121 -2.37 -6.45 -13.32
CA THR A 121 -3.73 -6.49 -13.87
C THR A 121 -4.11 -7.92 -14.19
N TYR A 122 -5.36 -8.13 -14.60
CA TYR A 122 -5.81 -9.43 -15.09
C TYR A 122 -5.18 -9.79 -16.44
N GLU A 123 -4.65 -8.81 -17.18
CA GLU A 123 -4.03 -9.02 -18.49
C GLU A 123 -2.52 -9.23 -18.39
N GLN A 124 -1.83 -8.45 -17.55
CA GLN A 124 -0.37 -8.49 -17.49
C GLN A 124 0.23 -7.95 -16.19
N VAL A 125 1.56 -8.05 -16.09
CA VAL A 125 2.35 -7.50 -15.01
C VAL A 125 3.27 -6.40 -15.54
N TYR A 126 3.09 -5.18 -15.05
CA TYR A 126 3.96 -4.05 -15.28
C TYR A 126 5.05 -4.03 -14.20
N ALA A 127 6.20 -4.63 -14.48
CA ALA A 127 7.34 -4.61 -13.56
C ALA A 127 8.19 -3.36 -13.80
N MET A 128 8.45 -2.58 -12.74
CA MET A 128 9.34 -1.43 -12.83
C MET A 128 10.79 -1.91 -12.67
N PRO A 129 11.71 -1.52 -13.58
CA PRO A 129 13.10 -1.82 -13.40
C PRO A 129 13.56 -1.29 -12.04
N LYS A 130 14.33 -2.09 -11.30
CA LYS A 130 15.04 -1.54 -10.15
C LYS A 130 15.94 -0.45 -10.70
N GLU A 131 15.82 0.78 -10.22
CA GLU A 131 16.86 1.79 -10.45
C GLU A 131 18.19 1.16 -10.02
N THR A 132 19.00 0.83 -11.01
CA THR A 132 20.39 0.44 -10.85
C THR A 132 21.09 1.71 -10.40
N ASN A 133 21.27 1.89 -9.09
CA ASN A 133 22.13 2.95 -8.60
C ASN A 133 23.52 2.72 -9.22
N ALA A 134 23.91 3.62 -10.11
CA ALA A 134 25.31 3.93 -10.38
C ALA A 134 25.95 4.56 -9.13
#